data_AF-X0SC03-F1
#
_entry.id   AF-X0SC03-F1
#
_cell.length_a   1.000
_cell.length_b   1.000
_cell.length_c   1.000
_cell.angle_alpha   90.00
_cell.angle_beta   90.00
_cell.angle_gamma   90.00
#
_symmetry.space_group_name_H-M   'P 1'
#
loop_
_entity.id
_entity.type
_entity.pdbx_description
1 polymer ?
#
loop_
_entity_poly.entity_id
_entity_poly.type
_entity_poly.pdbx_seq_one_letter_code
_entity_poly.pdbx_strand_id
1 'polypeptide(L)' 'TLVTHVEGSEDSNKEEKDGYNIKERLLGILKTKKRVRISYIEKYLKMSAEDIIRLIFDLAGSGKIEGEFNDDDTEFSVM' A
#
# COMPACT_ATOMS: atom_id res chain seq x y z
N THR A 1 -49.71 17.79 -15.91
CA THR A 1 -48.52 17.00 -16.23
C THR A 1 -47.82 16.65 -14.94
N LEU A 2 -47.78 15.36 -14.60
CA LEU A 2 -47.04 14.81 -13.47
C LEU A 2 -45.96 13.93 -14.07
N VAL A 3 -44.69 14.27 -13.82
CA VAL A 3 -43.56 13.35 -13.93
C VAL A 3 -42.66 13.60 -12.72
N THR A 4 -42.60 12.61 -11.84
CA THR A 4 -41.70 12.49 -10.69
C THR A 4 -40.59 11.50 -11.03
N HIS A 5 -39.33 11.88 -10.80
CA HIS A 5 -38.14 11.06 -10.45
C HIS A 5 -37.03 12.10 -10.16
N VAL A 6 -36.55 12.37 -8.93
CA VAL A 6 -35.75 11.53 -8.00
C VAL A 6 -34.73 10.71 -8.81
N GLU A 7 -33.42 10.89 -8.72
CA GLU A 7 -32.56 10.92 -7.54
C GLU A 7 -31.32 11.79 -7.76
N GLY A 8 -30.89 12.48 -6.71
CA GLY A 8 -29.48 12.85 -6.55
C GLY A 8 -28.72 11.70 -5.91
N SER A 9 -27.40 11.71 -6.11
CA SER A 9 -26.28 11.16 -5.31
C SER A 9 -25.15 10.96 -6.33
N GLU A 10 -24.13 11.82 -6.34
CA GLU A 10 -22.85 11.50 -5.68
C GLU A 10 -22.42 10.06 -5.94
N ASP A 11 -21.48 9.85 -6.86
CA ASP A 11 -20.12 9.52 -6.42
C ASP A 11 -19.14 9.42 -7.59
N SER A 12 -18.22 10.39 -7.62
CA SER A 12 -16.79 10.11 -7.52
C SER A 12 -16.21 8.97 -8.35
N ASN A 13 -16.59 8.82 -9.63
CA ASN A 13 -15.81 7.99 -10.55
C ASN A 13 -14.60 8.78 -11.08
N LYS A 14 -13.76 9.26 -10.15
CA LYS A 14 -12.46 9.86 -10.45
C LYS A 14 -11.47 8.72 -10.65
N GLU A 15 -11.39 8.30 -11.90
CA GLU A 15 -10.16 7.85 -12.57
C GLU A 15 -9.23 6.97 -11.72
N GLU A 16 -9.48 5.65 -11.77
CA GLU A 16 -8.51 4.58 -11.55
C GLU A 16 -7.33 4.66 -12.57
N LYS A 17 -6.59 5.77 -12.59
CA LYS A 17 -5.40 5.94 -13.42
C LYS A 17 -4.14 5.60 -12.63
N ASP A 18 -4.00 4.29 -12.39
CA ASP A 18 -2.76 3.50 -12.23
C ASP A 18 -3.11 2.24 -11.42
N GLY A 19 -3.90 1.35 -12.04
CA GLY A 19 -4.54 0.17 -11.43
C GLY A 19 -3.63 -0.98 -10.98
N TYR A 20 -2.57 -0.68 -10.23
CA TYR A 20 -1.80 -1.68 -9.51
C TYR A 20 -2.01 -1.49 -8.01
N ASN A 21 -2.48 -2.54 -7.33
CA ASN A 21 -2.70 -2.52 -5.90
C ASN A 21 -1.38 -2.25 -5.17
N ILE A 22 -1.29 -1.13 -4.44
CA ILE A 22 -0.08 -0.72 -3.72
C ILE A 22 0.43 -1.83 -2.79
N LYS A 23 -0.49 -2.56 -2.14
CA LYS A 23 -0.13 -3.69 -1.26
C LYS A 23 0.57 -4.82 -2.04
N GLU A 24 0.13 -5.10 -3.26
CA GLU A 24 0.75 -6.12 -4.11
C GLU A 24 2.14 -5.69 -4.61
N ARG A 25 2.30 -4.40 -4.95
CA ARG A 25 3.61 -3.86 -5.34
C ARG A 25 4.60 -3.91 -4.17
N LEU A 26 4.17 -3.47 -2.99
CA LEU A 26 4.97 -3.57 -1.78
C LEU A 26 5.38 -5.03 -1.53
N LEU A 27 4.43 -5.95 -1.53
CA LEU A 27 4.69 -7.38 -1.35
C LEU A 27 5.70 -7.92 -2.38
N GLY A 28 5.58 -7.52 -3.64
CA GLY A 28 6.53 -7.88 -4.70
C GLY A 28 7.94 -7.37 -4.43
N ILE A 29 8.09 -6.11 -4.01
CA ILE A 29 9.39 -5.52 -3.64
C ILE A 29 10.03 -6.31 -2.50
N LEU A 30 9.26 -6.60 -1.43
CA LEU A 30 9.75 -7.31 -0.26
C LEU A 30 10.15 -8.75 -0.61
N LYS A 31 9.36 -9.47 -1.40
CA LYS A 31 9.70 -10.85 -1.82
C LYS A 31 10.91 -10.93 -2.73
N THR A 32 11.16 -9.89 -3.53
CA THR A 32 12.29 -9.88 -4.48
C THR A 32 13.61 -9.52 -3.80
N LYS A 33 13.56 -8.78 -2.69
CA LYS A 33 14.74 -8.25 -2.00
C LYS A 33 14.74 -8.68 -0.54
N LYS A 34 15.72 -9.49 -0.15
CA LYS A 34 15.88 -9.96 1.24
C LYS A 34 15.95 -8.82 2.26
N ARG A 35 16.44 -7.64 1.85
CA ARG A 35 16.57 -6.46 2.70
C ARG A 35 16.27 -5.19 1.90
N VAL A 36 15.40 -4.33 2.42
CA VAL A 36 14.91 -3.15 1.72
C VAL A 36 14.85 -1.95 2.67
N ARG A 37 15.45 -0.84 2.24
CA ARG A 37 15.31 0.45 2.93
C ARG A 37 13.95 1.06 2.65
N ILE A 38 13.29 1.58 3.67
CA ILE A 38 11.97 2.22 3.55
C ILE A 38 12.03 3.41 2.58
N SER A 39 13.09 4.20 2.62
CA SER A 39 13.30 5.32 1.67
C SER A 39 13.38 4.92 0.19
N TYR A 40 13.74 3.67 -0.11
CA TYR A 40 13.66 3.15 -1.48
C TYR A 40 12.20 2.90 -1.89
N ILE A 41 11.40 2.35 -0.97
CA ILE A 41 9.98 2.07 -1.18
C ILE A 41 9.20 3.38 -1.29
N GLU A 42 9.51 4.39 -0.47
CA GLU A 42 8.90 5.74 -0.53
C GLU A 42 8.99 6.33 -1.93
N LYS A 43 10.18 6.29 -2.54
CA LYS A 43 10.40 6.81 -3.90
C LYS A 43 9.65 6.01 -4.96
N TYR A 44 9.51 4.71 -4.76
CA TYR A 44 8.89 3.81 -5.74
C TYR A 44 7.36 3.85 -5.69
N LEU A 45 6.80 3.83 -4.49
CA LEU A 45 5.35 3.84 -4.26
C LEU A 45 4.78 5.25 -4.10
N LYS A 46 5.64 6.29 -4.04
CA LYS A 46 5.26 7.69 -3.79
C LYS A 46 4.37 7.81 -2.54
N MET A 47 4.81 7.14 -1.47
CA MET A 47 4.09 6.97 -0.22
C MET A 47 5.00 7.33 0.95
N SER A 48 4.43 7.77 2.07
CA SER A 48 5.19 8.08 3.29
C SER A 48 5.79 6.82 3.92
N ALA A 49 6.94 6.96 4.60
CA ALA A 49 7.52 5.87 5.39
C ALA A 49 6.52 5.28 6.39
N GLU A 50 5.74 6.11 7.08
CA GLU A 50 4.75 5.69 8.08
C GLU A 50 3.68 4.78 7.46
N ASP A 51 3.13 5.14 6.30
CA ASP A 51 2.13 4.32 5.61
C ASP A 51 2.73 3.02 5.09
N ILE A 52 3.97 3.05 4.60
CA ILE A 52 4.69 1.84 4.19
C ILE A 52 4.88 0.90 5.37
N ILE A 53 5.31 1.41 6.52
CA ILE A 53 5.51 0.63 7.74
C ILE A 53 4.19 -0.01 8.18
N ARG A 54 3.08 0.75 8.18
CA ARG A 54 1.74 0.21 8.46
C ARG A 54 1.36 -0.91 7.51
N LEU A 55 1.62 -0.74 6.21
CA LEU A 55 1.34 -1.78 5.22
C LEU A 55 2.22 -3.02 5.42
N ILE A 56 3.48 -2.87 5.84
CA ILE A 56 4.35 -4.01 6.18
C ILE A 56 3.77 -4.75 7.39
N PHE A 57 3.33 -4.04 8.43
CA PHE A 57 2.67 -4.66 9.58
C PHE A 57 1.36 -5.38 9.19
N ASP A 58 0.53 -4.81 8.32
CA ASP A 58 -0.66 -5.47 7.79
C ASP A 58 -0.29 -6.79 7.07
N LEU A 59 0.77 -6.77 6.25
CA LEU A 59 1.23 -7.94 5.52
C LEU A 59 1.80 -9.02 6.46
N ALA A 60 2.54 -8.61 7.49
CA ALA A 60 3.06 -9.52 8.51
C ALA A 60 1.92 -10.12 9.36
N GLY A 61 0.99 -9.29 9.84
CA GLY A 61 -0.17 -9.72 10.63
C GLY A 61 -1.14 -10.62 9.85
N SER A 62 -1.16 -10.53 8.52
CA SER A 62 -1.90 -11.44 7.65
C SER A 62 -1.11 -12.68 7.20
N GLY A 63 0.13 -12.87 7.70
CA GLY A 63 0.98 -14.02 7.38
C GLY A 63 1.51 -14.05 5.95
N LYS A 64 1.50 -12.91 5.24
CA LYS A 64 1.96 -12.84 3.84
C LYS A 64 3.47 -12.68 3.71
N ILE A 65 4.11 -12.16 4.75
CA ILE A 65 5.55 -11.98 4.88
C ILE A 65 5.96 -12.27 6.33
N GLU A 66 7.21 -12.69 6.52
CA GLU A 66 7.87 -12.77 7.81
C GLU A 66 9.17 -11.97 7.71
N GLY A 67 9.50 -11.23 8.76
CA GLY A 67 10.64 -10.33 8.73
C GLY A 67 10.68 -9.39 9.91
N GLU A 68 11.72 -8.56 9.94
CA GLU A 68 11.98 -7.63 11.02
C GLU A 68 12.46 -6.28 10.49
N PHE A 69 12.12 -5.23 11.24
CA PHE A 69 12.73 -3.93 11.07
C PHE A 69 14.06 -3.86 11.83
N ASN A 70 14.96 -2.97 11.41
CA ASN A 70 16.07 -2.56 12.23
C ASN A 70 15.61 -1.62 13.37
N ASP A 71 16.51 -1.30 14.31
CA ASP A 71 16.20 -0.52 15.52
C ASP A 71 15.56 0.86 15.25
N ASP A 72 15.82 1.45 14.07
CA ASP A 72 15.34 2.77 13.67
C ASP A 72 14.17 2.72 12.66
N ASP A 73 13.60 1.53 12.37
CA ASP A 73 12.52 1.31 11.39
C ASP A 73 12.83 1.83 9.96
N THR A 74 14.11 2.00 9.61
CA THR A 74 14.55 2.52 8.31
C THR A 74 14.76 1.42 7.27
N GLU A 75 14.83 0.17 7.69
CA GLU A 75 15.10 -1.00 6.85
C GLU A 75 14.29 -2.21 7.32
N PHE A 76 13.72 -2.95 6.38
CA PHE A 76 13.02 -4.21 6.63
C PHE A 76 13.78 -5.37 5.99
N SER A 77 13.97 -6.45 6.76
CA SER A 77 14.59 -7.70 6.30
C SER A 77 13.57 -8.83 6.29
N VAL A 78 13.36 -9.47 5.15
CA VAL A 78 12.50 -10.64 5.00
C VAL A 78 13.27 -11.89 5.41
N MET A 79 12.64 -12.77 6.19
CA MET A 79 13.21 -14.04 6.69
C MET A 79 12.93 -15.21 5.75
#